data_AF-A0A1M5MFL2-F1
#
_entry.id   AF-A0A1M5MFL2-F1
#
_cell.length_a   1.000
_cell.length_b   1.000
_cell.length_c   1.000
_cell.angle_alpha   90.00
_cell.angle_beta   90.00
_cell.angle_gamma   90.00
#
_symmetry.space_group_name_H-M   'P 1'
#
loop_
_entity.id
_entity.type
_entity.pdbx_description
1 polymer ?
#
loop_
_entity_poly.entity_id
_entity_poly.type
_entity_poly.pdbx_seq_one_letter_code
_entity_poly.pdbx_strand_id
1 'polypeptide(L)'
;MDLKHFTESQAKAIGDQIGIDWTKTDLQEFIIGLEIELEHGFQDPATDVTGNDPVLTGKIALAHINEFPDYYTRLLACFGKDEKENGEKVTIVAEINVLDGYHDELYGAAKEVWQATLKEDGCETFSFNINKENGLKIVFLEVFKSQESFDYHVNADHTKKFLEFLKGRVENDQPKLLFLDQVNH
;
A
#
# COMPACT_ATOMS: atom_id res chain seq x y z
N MET A 1 -15.34 -10.22 6.83
CA MET A 1 -16.37 -11.21 6.43
C MET A 1 -16.08 -12.47 7.23
N ASP A 2 -17.09 -13.14 7.79
CA ASP A 2 -16.89 -14.49 8.35
C ASP A 2 -16.65 -15.44 7.18
N LEU A 3 -15.38 -15.69 6.86
CA LEU A 3 -14.98 -16.65 5.84
C LEU A 3 -15.47 -18.04 6.27
N LYS A 4 -16.18 -18.74 5.38
CA LYS A 4 -16.54 -20.14 5.59
C LYS A 4 -15.26 -20.97 5.45
N HIS A 5 -14.70 -21.39 6.58
CA HIS A 5 -13.41 -22.05 6.57
C HIS A 5 -13.49 -23.49 6.04
N PHE A 6 -12.87 -23.71 4.88
CA PHE A 6 -12.48 -25.05 4.45
C PHE A 6 -11.27 -25.50 5.28
N THR A 7 -11.32 -26.69 5.86
CA THR A 7 -10.14 -27.26 6.50
C THR A 7 -9.12 -27.70 5.46
N GLU A 8 -7.84 -27.79 5.85
CA GLU A 8 -6.79 -28.34 4.97
C GLU A 8 -7.16 -29.72 4.42
N SER A 9 -7.76 -30.58 5.25
CA SER A 9 -8.20 -31.91 4.84
C SER A 9 -9.34 -31.88 3.82
N GLN A 10 -10.30 -30.95 3.95
CA GLN A 10 -11.38 -30.76 2.99
C GLN A 10 -10.84 -30.24 1.66
N ALA A 11 -10.02 -29.18 1.71
CA ALA A 11 -9.39 -28.59 0.53
C ALA A 11 -8.51 -29.61 -0.19
N LYS A 12 -7.75 -30.42 0.55
CA LYS A 12 -6.94 -31.49 -0.01
C LYS A 12 -7.79 -32.52 -0.73
N ALA A 13 -8.88 -32.99 -0.11
CA ALA A 13 -9.78 -33.97 -0.71
C ALA A 13 -10.45 -33.45 -2.00
N ILE A 14 -10.88 -32.18 -2.01
CA ILE A 14 -11.45 -31.52 -3.19
C ILE A 14 -10.38 -31.42 -4.30
N GLY A 15 -9.19 -30.95 -3.96
CA GLY A 15 -8.09 -30.80 -4.90
C GLY A 15 -7.62 -32.13 -5.49
N ASP A 16 -7.58 -33.19 -4.68
CA ASP A 16 -7.29 -34.56 -5.14
C ASP A 16 -8.36 -35.04 -6.14
N GLN A 17 -9.64 -34.72 -5.90
CA GLN A 17 -10.75 -35.09 -6.79
C GLN A 17 -10.68 -34.39 -8.15
N ILE A 18 -10.15 -33.16 -8.21
CA ILE A 18 -9.99 -32.40 -9.47
C ILE A 18 -8.58 -32.55 -10.09
N GLY A 19 -7.69 -33.33 -9.47
CA GLY A 19 -6.38 -33.69 -10.02
C GLY A 19 -5.29 -32.63 -9.83
N ILE A 20 -5.31 -31.89 -8.72
CA ILE A 20 -4.27 -30.92 -8.40
C ILE A 20 -2.91 -31.61 -8.24
N ASP A 21 -1.90 -31.08 -8.93
CA ASP A 21 -0.50 -31.41 -8.72
C ASP A 21 0.07 -30.59 -7.56
N TRP A 22 0.02 -31.16 -6.36
CA TRP A 22 0.52 -30.54 -5.13
C TRP A 22 2.04 -30.38 -5.08
N THR A 23 2.78 -30.88 -6.07
CA THR A 23 4.22 -30.55 -6.21
C THR A 23 4.43 -29.18 -6.84
N LYS A 24 3.37 -28.61 -7.46
CA LYS A 24 3.38 -27.31 -8.13
C LYS A 24 2.44 -26.30 -7.48
N THR A 25 1.39 -26.79 -6.83
CA THR A 25 0.33 -25.96 -6.24
C THR A 25 0.47 -25.91 -4.73
N ASP A 26 0.53 -24.71 -4.16
CA ASP A 26 0.44 -24.51 -2.72
C ASP A 26 -0.99 -24.82 -2.22
N LEU A 27 -1.09 -25.60 -1.14
CA LEU A 27 -2.36 -25.90 -0.51
C LEU A 27 -3.04 -24.63 0.05
N GLN A 28 -2.27 -23.66 0.54
CA GLN A 28 -2.83 -22.44 1.11
C GLN A 28 -3.47 -21.56 0.05
N GLU A 29 -2.85 -21.42 -1.13
CA GLU A 29 -3.46 -20.71 -2.27
C GLU A 29 -4.79 -21.35 -2.66
N PHE A 30 -4.87 -22.68 -2.66
CA PHE A 30 -6.11 -23.38 -2.97
C PHE A 30 -7.18 -23.22 -1.89
N ILE A 31 -6.82 -23.21 -0.60
CA ILE A 31 -7.76 -22.95 0.50
C ILE A 31 -8.35 -21.55 0.37
N ILE A 32 -7.50 -20.53 0.18
CA ILE A 32 -7.95 -19.14 0.01
C ILE A 32 -8.87 -19.04 -1.21
N GLY A 33 -8.48 -19.68 -2.32
CA GLY A 33 -9.32 -19.72 -3.51
C GLY A 33 -10.68 -20.36 -3.27
N LEU A 34 -10.74 -21.51 -2.59
CA LEU A 34 -12.01 -22.14 -2.25
C LEU A 34 -12.93 -21.23 -1.44
N GLU A 35 -12.38 -20.41 -0.54
CA GLU A 35 -13.17 -19.47 0.26
C GLU A 35 -13.69 -18.29 -0.58
N ILE A 36 -12.84 -17.70 -1.43
CA ILE A 36 -13.18 -16.55 -2.27
C ILE A 36 -14.18 -16.95 -3.35
N GLU A 37 -13.96 -18.08 -4.04
CA GLU A 37 -14.80 -18.50 -5.16
C GLU A 37 -16.20 -18.98 -4.74
N LEU A 38 -16.51 -19.05 -3.44
CA LEU A 38 -17.89 -19.19 -2.96
C LEU A 38 -18.77 -17.99 -3.35
N GLU A 39 -18.18 -16.87 -3.74
CA GLU A 39 -18.89 -15.74 -4.37
C GLU A 39 -19.66 -16.16 -5.63
N HIS A 40 -19.19 -17.18 -6.35
CA HIS A 40 -19.86 -17.75 -7.53
C HIS A 40 -20.92 -18.81 -7.18
N GLY A 41 -21.30 -18.92 -5.92
CA GLY A 41 -22.36 -19.80 -5.42
C GLY A 41 -23.61 -19.05 -4.99
N PHE A 42 -24.24 -19.47 -3.90
CA PHE A 42 -25.54 -18.93 -3.45
C PHE A 42 -25.53 -17.46 -2.97
N GLN A 43 -24.42 -16.74 -3.13
CA GLN A 43 -24.31 -15.34 -2.70
C GLN A 43 -25.18 -14.42 -3.57
N ASP A 44 -25.13 -14.58 -4.89
CA ASP A 44 -25.97 -13.82 -5.83
C ASP A 44 -26.59 -14.75 -6.89
N PRO A 45 -27.93 -14.95 -6.89
CA PRO A 45 -28.60 -15.79 -7.87
C PRO A 45 -28.39 -15.39 -9.34
N ALA A 46 -28.04 -14.13 -9.63
CA ALA A 46 -27.77 -13.68 -10.99
C ALA A 46 -26.42 -14.18 -11.53
N THR A 47 -25.48 -14.50 -10.63
CA THR A 47 -24.12 -14.95 -10.97
C THR A 47 -23.76 -16.30 -10.36
N ASP A 48 -24.74 -17.01 -9.79
CA ASP A 48 -24.57 -18.37 -9.26
C ASP A 48 -24.35 -19.37 -10.41
N VAL A 49 -23.13 -19.87 -10.51
CA VAL A 49 -22.72 -20.88 -11.49
C VAL A 49 -22.23 -22.17 -10.85
N THR A 50 -22.06 -22.18 -9.52
CA THR A 50 -21.52 -23.33 -8.78
C THR A 50 -22.55 -24.00 -7.89
N GLY A 51 -23.57 -23.27 -7.42
CA GLY A 51 -24.48 -23.72 -6.37
C GLY A 51 -23.77 -24.09 -5.07
N ASN A 52 -22.63 -23.45 -4.75
CA ASN A 52 -21.71 -23.85 -3.68
C ASN A 52 -21.22 -25.32 -3.77
N ASP A 53 -21.27 -25.94 -4.94
CA ASP A 53 -20.68 -27.26 -5.13
C ASP A 53 -19.15 -27.18 -4.98
N PRO A 54 -18.55 -27.88 -4.00
CA PRO A 54 -17.14 -27.71 -3.67
C PRO A 54 -16.19 -28.11 -4.81
N VAL A 55 -16.62 -29.01 -5.70
CA VAL A 55 -15.81 -29.46 -6.84
C VAL A 55 -15.85 -28.42 -7.96
N LEU A 56 -17.01 -27.80 -8.23
CA LEU A 56 -17.12 -26.71 -9.18
C LEU A 56 -16.38 -25.46 -8.69
N THR A 57 -16.55 -25.07 -7.41
CA THR A 57 -15.80 -23.98 -6.78
C THR A 57 -14.29 -24.24 -6.87
N GLY A 58 -13.84 -25.45 -6.55
CA GLY A 58 -12.43 -25.84 -6.66
C GLY A 58 -11.88 -25.76 -8.08
N LYS A 59 -12.69 -26.01 -9.12
CA LYS A 59 -12.24 -25.86 -10.52
C LYS A 59 -12.02 -24.41 -10.91
N ILE A 60 -12.83 -23.49 -10.40
CA ILE A 60 -12.62 -22.05 -10.62
C ILE A 60 -11.32 -21.64 -9.92
N ALA A 61 -11.14 -22.05 -8.67
CA ALA A 61 -9.91 -21.76 -7.93
C ALA A 61 -8.65 -22.29 -8.62
N LEU A 62 -8.71 -23.53 -9.11
CA LEU A 62 -7.61 -24.13 -9.87
C LEU A 62 -7.35 -23.40 -11.20
N ALA A 63 -8.38 -22.89 -11.87
CA ALA A 63 -8.20 -22.14 -13.12
C ALA A 63 -7.32 -20.91 -12.90
N HIS A 64 -7.55 -20.16 -11.83
CA HIS A 64 -6.76 -18.98 -11.47
C HIS A 64 -5.34 -19.32 -11.02
N ILE A 65 -5.16 -20.37 -10.22
CA ILE A 65 -3.84 -20.86 -9.80
C ILE A 65 -3.00 -21.32 -11.01
N ASN A 66 -3.63 -21.87 -12.04
CA ASN A 66 -2.95 -22.25 -13.28
C ASN A 66 -2.47 -21.04 -14.10
N GLU A 67 -3.10 -19.87 -13.96
CA GLU A 67 -2.63 -18.62 -14.56
C GLU A 67 -1.42 -18.07 -13.77
N PHE A 68 -1.55 -18.02 -12.44
CA PHE A 68 -0.50 -17.56 -11.54
C PHE A 68 -0.50 -18.43 -10.27
N PRO A 69 0.62 -19.12 -9.93
CA PRO A 69 0.67 -19.97 -8.74
C PRO A 69 0.39 -19.24 -7.41
N ASP A 70 0.57 -17.91 -7.37
CA ASP A 70 0.32 -17.01 -6.24
C ASP A 70 -0.88 -16.06 -6.47
N TYR A 71 -1.84 -16.47 -7.31
CA TYR A 71 -2.99 -15.65 -7.71
C TYR A 71 -3.75 -15.08 -6.51
N TYR A 72 -4.05 -15.90 -5.51
CA TYR A 72 -4.89 -15.48 -4.39
C TYR A 72 -4.13 -14.63 -3.40
N THR A 73 -2.83 -14.88 -3.20
CA THR A 73 -1.97 -13.93 -2.49
C THR A 73 -1.95 -12.57 -3.19
N ARG A 74 -1.86 -12.51 -4.52
CA ARG A 74 -1.92 -11.24 -5.27
C ARG A 74 -3.29 -10.56 -5.12
N LEU A 75 -4.36 -11.35 -5.21
CA LEU A 75 -5.73 -10.86 -5.05
C LEU A 75 -5.93 -10.24 -3.66
N LEU A 76 -5.50 -10.93 -2.62
CA LEU A 76 -5.51 -10.43 -1.24
C LEU A 76 -4.58 -9.23 -1.05
N ALA A 77 -3.44 -9.14 -1.73
CA ALA A 77 -2.60 -7.94 -1.68
C ALA A 77 -3.23 -6.74 -2.40
N CYS A 78 -4.06 -6.98 -3.42
CA CYS A 78 -4.85 -5.95 -4.09
C CYS A 78 -6.01 -5.47 -3.21
N PHE A 79 -6.82 -6.38 -2.64
CA PHE A 79 -7.94 -6.03 -1.77
C PHE A 79 -7.53 -5.70 -0.32
N GLY A 80 -6.37 -6.16 0.13
CA GLY A 80 -5.77 -5.82 1.42
C GLY A 80 -5.22 -4.40 1.46
N LYS A 81 -5.24 -3.68 0.33
CA LYS A 81 -5.13 -2.21 0.31
C LYS A 81 -6.46 -1.51 0.61
N ASP A 82 -7.57 -2.24 0.57
CA ASP A 82 -8.92 -1.77 0.87
C ASP A 82 -9.42 -2.25 2.25
N GLU A 83 -8.61 -3.01 3.01
CA GLU A 83 -8.82 -3.10 4.44
C GLU A 83 -8.65 -1.70 5.02
N LYS A 84 -9.79 -1.13 5.40
CA LYS A 84 -9.92 0.16 6.07
C LYS A 84 -8.93 0.27 7.23
N GLU A 85 -7.72 0.79 6.98
CA GLU A 85 -6.97 1.52 7.99
C GLU A 85 -7.87 2.69 8.38
N ASN A 86 -8.60 2.52 9.47
CA ASN A 86 -9.64 3.43 9.95
C ASN A 86 -9.06 4.73 10.56
N GLY A 87 -7.87 5.14 10.11
CA GLY A 87 -7.25 6.42 10.40
C GLY A 87 -7.32 7.30 9.16
N GLU A 88 -7.75 8.55 9.32
CA GLU A 88 -7.65 9.55 8.26
C GLU A 88 -6.16 9.69 7.89
N LYS A 89 -5.79 9.25 6.69
CA LYS A 89 -4.45 9.45 6.14
C LYS A 89 -4.14 10.93 6.07
N VAL A 90 -2.91 11.29 6.35
CA VAL A 90 -2.44 12.67 6.23
C VAL A 90 -1.67 12.81 4.92
N THR A 91 -2.24 13.54 3.96
CA THR A 91 -1.60 13.85 2.68
C THR A 91 -1.16 15.31 2.65
N ILE A 92 0.11 15.55 2.35
CA ILE A 92 0.71 16.87 2.40
C ILE A 92 1.53 17.14 1.15
N VAL A 93 1.47 18.39 0.67
CA VAL A 93 2.49 18.96 -0.19
C VAL A 93 3.29 19.96 0.64
N ALA A 94 4.58 19.69 0.82
CA ALA A 94 5.50 20.61 1.48
C ALA A 94 6.36 21.33 0.42
N GLU A 95 6.16 22.64 0.28
CA GLU A 95 6.93 23.47 -0.64
C GLU A 95 8.01 24.24 0.09
N ILE A 96 9.24 24.24 -0.44
CA ILE A 96 10.38 25.00 0.08
C ILE A 96 10.93 25.86 -1.05
N ASN A 97 10.85 27.18 -0.90
CA ASN A 97 11.46 28.13 -1.82
C ASN A 97 12.87 28.46 -1.33
N VAL A 98 13.88 27.96 -2.03
CA VAL A 98 15.30 28.10 -1.72
C VAL A 98 15.81 29.47 -2.12
N LEU A 99 16.55 30.13 -1.22
CA LEU A 99 17.24 31.37 -1.53
C LEU A 99 18.47 31.10 -2.43
N ASP A 100 18.80 32.08 -3.26
CA ASP A 100 19.92 31.96 -4.20
C ASP A 100 21.25 31.69 -3.46
N GLY A 101 22.09 30.83 -4.05
CA GLY A 101 23.36 30.41 -3.46
C GLY A 101 23.30 29.25 -2.45
N TYR A 102 22.11 28.79 -2.04
CA TYR A 102 21.97 27.68 -1.07
C TYR A 102 21.50 26.35 -1.68
N HIS A 103 21.27 26.31 -3.00
CA HIS A 103 20.69 25.17 -3.71
C HIS A 103 21.38 23.83 -3.42
N ASP A 104 22.71 23.74 -3.62
CA ASP A 104 23.42 22.47 -3.56
C ASP A 104 23.46 21.88 -2.14
N GLU A 105 23.66 22.72 -1.12
CA GLU A 105 23.66 22.26 0.27
C GLU A 105 22.26 21.85 0.75
N LEU A 106 21.22 22.59 0.32
CA LEU A 106 19.83 22.23 0.61
C LEU A 106 19.40 20.96 -0.10
N TYR A 107 19.87 20.72 -1.33
CA TYR A 107 19.58 19.48 -2.04
C TYR A 107 20.19 18.27 -1.33
N GLY A 108 21.41 18.40 -0.82
CA GLY A 108 22.05 17.37 0.01
C GLY A 108 21.24 17.08 1.28
N ALA A 109 20.90 18.11 2.05
CA ALA A 109 20.11 17.96 3.28
C ALA A 109 18.70 17.40 3.01
N ALA A 110 18.05 17.84 1.92
CA ALA A 110 16.74 17.35 1.48
C ALA A 110 16.78 15.87 1.09
N LYS A 111 17.88 15.41 0.48
CA LYS A 111 18.07 13.99 0.15
C LYS A 111 18.25 13.14 1.42
N GLU A 112 18.96 13.65 2.43
CA GLU A 112 19.16 12.95 3.70
C GLU A 112 17.84 12.79 4.48
N VAL A 113 17.06 13.87 4.63
CA VAL A 113 15.75 13.81 5.30
C VAL A 113 14.82 12.85 4.53
N TRP A 114 14.78 12.94 3.19
CA TRP A 114 14.00 12.04 2.34
C TRP A 114 14.33 10.55 2.57
N GLN A 115 15.61 10.19 2.58
CA GLN A 115 16.05 8.81 2.81
C GLN A 115 15.78 8.30 4.23
N ALA A 116 15.77 9.20 5.21
CA ALA A 116 15.44 8.86 6.60
C ALA A 116 13.94 8.64 6.75
N THR A 117 13.11 9.52 6.21
CA THR A 117 11.65 9.47 6.31
C THR A 117 11.04 8.27 5.58
N LEU A 118 11.62 7.83 4.47
CA LEU A 118 11.21 6.60 3.79
C LEU A 118 11.35 5.32 4.65
N LYS A 119 12.07 5.39 5.77
CA LYS A 119 12.24 4.27 6.72
C LYS A 119 11.34 4.38 7.94
N GLU A 120 10.57 5.47 8.07
CA GLU A 120 9.65 5.65 9.19
C GLU A 120 8.47 4.70 9.06
N ASP A 121 8.11 4.07 10.18
CA ASP A 121 6.87 3.32 10.26
C ASP A 121 5.68 4.28 10.15
N GLY A 122 4.78 4.03 9.20
CA GLY A 122 3.66 4.92 8.89
C GLY A 122 3.90 5.91 7.75
N CYS A 123 5.08 5.96 7.15
CA CYS A 123 5.33 6.68 5.90
C CYS A 123 4.92 5.82 4.69
N GLU A 124 3.87 6.22 3.96
CA GLU A 124 3.43 5.51 2.75
C GLU A 124 4.06 6.07 1.47
N THR A 125 4.21 7.39 1.42
CA THR A 125 4.84 8.09 0.29
C THR A 125 5.62 9.26 0.82
N PHE A 126 6.86 9.40 0.35
CA PHE A 126 7.66 10.59 0.57
C PHE A 126 8.44 10.85 -0.71
N SER A 127 7.86 11.64 -1.62
CA SER A 127 8.48 11.92 -2.93
C SER A 127 9.24 13.23 -2.86
N PHE A 128 10.51 13.21 -3.26
CA PHE A 128 11.35 14.40 -3.32
C PHE A 128 11.46 14.92 -4.75
N ASN A 129 11.03 16.17 -4.97
CA ASN A 129 10.96 16.79 -6.28
C ASN A 129 11.58 18.19 -6.27
N ILE A 130 12.00 18.65 -7.45
CA ILE A 130 12.42 20.03 -7.67
C ILE A 130 11.61 20.62 -8.82
N ASN A 131 11.25 21.90 -8.72
CA ASN A 131 10.69 22.63 -9.84
C ASN A 131 11.65 22.64 -11.04
N LYS A 132 11.15 22.13 -12.16
CA LYS A 132 11.87 22.02 -13.43
C LYS A 132 12.29 23.38 -14.01
N GLU A 133 11.58 24.45 -13.70
CA GLU A 133 11.81 25.76 -14.32
C GLU A 133 13.03 26.50 -13.75
N ASN A 134 13.14 26.57 -12.42
CA ASN A 134 14.18 27.38 -11.77
C ASN A 134 15.07 26.59 -10.81
N GLY A 135 14.76 25.33 -10.48
CA GLY A 135 15.55 24.54 -9.52
C GLY A 135 15.45 25.00 -8.07
N LEU A 136 14.94 26.20 -7.81
CA LEU A 136 14.92 26.85 -6.49
C LEU A 136 13.67 26.52 -5.68
N LYS A 137 12.80 25.65 -6.14
CA LYS A 137 11.69 25.14 -5.34
C LYS A 137 11.82 23.63 -5.15
N ILE A 138 11.97 23.20 -3.90
CA ILE A 138 11.85 21.80 -3.51
C ILE A 138 10.39 21.52 -3.14
N VAL A 139 9.88 20.37 -3.56
CA VAL A 139 8.53 19.91 -3.24
C VAL A 139 8.57 18.48 -2.73
N PHE A 140 8.11 18.28 -1.50
CA PHE A 140 7.80 16.94 -0.98
C PHE A 140 6.31 16.65 -1.16
N LEU A 141 6.00 15.47 -1.68
CA LEU A 141 4.66 14.88 -1.58
C LEU A 141 4.72 13.79 -0.52
N GLU A 142 3.96 13.97 0.54
CA GLU A 142 4.03 13.18 1.76
C GLU A 142 2.67 12.53 2.00
N VAL A 143 2.65 11.24 2.26
CA VAL A 143 1.47 10.49 2.68
C VAL A 143 1.84 9.66 3.89
N PHE A 144 1.16 9.92 4.99
CA PHE A 144 1.30 9.17 6.24
C PHE A 144 0.02 8.43 6.56
N LYS A 145 0.16 7.25 7.15
CA LYS A 145 -0.96 6.37 7.55
C LYS A 145 -1.92 7.01 8.54
N SER A 146 -1.45 7.98 9.32
CA SER A 146 -2.24 8.63 10.36
C SER A 146 -1.64 9.97 10.78
N GLN A 147 -2.42 10.75 11.54
CA GLN A 147 -1.93 11.94 12.22
C GLN A 147 -0.78 11.63 13.20
N GLU A 148 -0.80 10.49 13.90
CA GLU A 148 0.27 10.09 14.82
C GLU A 148 1.60 9.85 14.06
N SER A 149 1.53 9.22 12.89
CA SER A 149 2.71 9.02 12.03
C SER A 149 3.28 10.34 11.53
N PHE A 150 2.42 11.30 11.15
CA PHE A 150 2.87 12.64 10.78
C PHE A 150 3.46 13.41 11.98
N ASP A 151 2.82 13.33 13.15
CA ASP A 151 3.31 13.97 14.37
C ASP A 151 4.67 13.41 14.81
N TYR A 152 4.88 12.10 14.63
CA TYR A 152 6.18 11.46 14.79
C TYR A 152 7.19 12.05 13.79
N HIS A 153 6.86 12.08 12.51
CA HIS A 153 7.72 12.58 11.44
C HIS A 153 8.22 14.00 11.74
N VAL A 154 7.33 14.94 12.04
CA VAL A 154 7.71 16.34 12.33
C VAL A 154 8.56 16.48 13.60
N ASN A 155 8.47 15.49 14.50
CA ASN A 155 9.23 15.46 15.73
C ASN A 155 10.51 14.62 15.67
N ALA A 156 10.74 13.89 14.59
CA ALA A 156 11.91 13.04 14.42
C ALA A 156 13.19 13.89 14.33
N ASP A 157 14.30 13.33 14.81
CA ASP A 157 15.58 14.06 14.89
C ASP A 157 16.06 14.55 13.52
N HIS A 158 15.86 13.75 12.47
CA HIS A 158 16.29 14.10 11.11
C HIS A 158 15.45 15.26 10.55
N THR A 159 14.13 15.27 10.80
CA THR A 159 13.23 16.35 10.40
C THR A 159 13.51 17.64 11.17
N LYS A 160 13.69 17.57 12.50
CA LYS A 160 14.06 18.74 13.31
C LYS A 160 15.39 19.36 12.87
N LYS A 161 16.40 18.53 12.60
CA LYS A 161 17.69 19.00 12.07
C LYS A 161 17.53 19.65 10.70
N PHE A 162 16.70 19.08 9.83
CA PHE A 162 16.43 19.64 8.51
C PHE A 162 15.72 21.00 8.63
N LEU A 163 14.65 21.11 9.44
CA LEU A 163 13.94 22.38 9.67
C LEU A 163 14.85 23.46 10.25
N GLU A 164 15.74 23.12 11.18
CA GLU A 164 16.73 24.06 11.69
C GLU A 164 17.73 24.49 10.59
N PHE A 165 18.15 23.55 9.74
CA PHE A 165 19.05 23.83 8.62
C PHE A 165 18.43 24.80 7.61
N LEU A 166 17.11 24.76 7.39
CA LEU A 166 16.42 25.67 6.46
C LEU A 166 16.52 27.16 6.86
N LYS A 167 16.67 27.47 8.15
CA LYS A 167 16.67 28.85 8.65
C LYS A 167 17.79 29.68 8.01
N GLY A 168 17.43 30.83 7.46
CA GLY A 168 18.30 31.75 6.73
C GLY A 168 18.62 31.32 5.29
N ARG A 169 18.05 30.21 4.80
CA ARG A 169 18.36 29.63 3.47
C ARG A 169 17.15 29.47 2.57
N VAL A 170 15.95 29.67 3.12
CA VAL A 170 14.68 29.51 2.40
C VAL A 170 13.75 30.68 2.74
N GLU A 171 12.75 30.93 1.89
CA GLU A 171 11.74 31.94 2.18
C GLU A 171 10.97 31.58 3.46
N ASN A 172 10.85 32.56 4.36
CA ASN A 172 10.16 32.43 5.66
C ASN A 172 10.78 31.38 6.62
N ASP A 173 12.01 30.93 6.38
CA ASP A 173 12.76 30.01 7.24
C ASP A 173 12.11 28.64 7.48
N GLN A 174 11.06 28.27 6.73
CA GLN A 174 10.30 27.04 6.93
C GLN A 174 9.59 26.58 5.64
N PRO A 175 9.24 25.28 5.52
CA PRO A 175 8.39 24.81 4.44
C PRO A 175 6.97 25.38 4.56
N LYS A 176 6.33 25.61 3.43
CA LYS A 176 4.89 25.85 3.35
C LYS A 176 4.18 24.51 3.18
N LEU A 177 3.34 24.15 4.15
CA LEU A 177 2.57 22.91 4.13
C LEU A 177 1.17 23.15 3.56
N LEU A 178 0.74 22.27 2.67
CA LEU A 178 -0.63 22.18 2.16
C LEU A 178 -1.19 20.79 2.48
N PHE A 179 -2.19 20.72 3.34
CA PHE A 179 -2.91 19.49 3.68
C PHE A 179 -4.00 19.21 2.65
N LEU A 180 -4.13 17.95 2.25
CA LEU A 180 -5.01 17.50 1.18
C LEU A 180 -5.90 16.35 1.64
N ASP A 181 -7.18 16.39 1.24
CA ASP A 181 -8.08 15.24 1.33
C ASP A 181 -7.93 14.39 0.05
N GLN A 182 -7.72 13.09 0.20
CA GLN A 182 -7.75 12.16 -0.94
C GLN A 182 -9.21 11.84 -1.28
N VAL A 183 -9.63 12.18 -2.50
CA VAL A 183 -11.02 12.02 -2.95
C VAL A 183 -11.29 10.62 -3.54
N ASN A 184 -10.24 9.83 -3.80
CA ASN A 184 -10.37 8.49 -4.38
C ASN A 184 -9.89 7.45 -3.36
N HIS A 185 -10.83 6.60 -2.93
CA HIS A 185 -10.59 5.32 -2.26
C HIS A 185 -10.94 4.20 -3.24
#